data_AF-A0A6J2KJ30-F1
#
_entry.id   AF-A0A6J2KJ30-F1
#
_cell.length_a   1.000
_cell.length_b   1.000
_cell.length_c   1.000
_cell.angle_alpha   90.00
_cell.angle_beta   90.00
_cell.angle_gamma   90.00
#
_symmetry.space_group_name_H-M   'P 1'
#
loop_
_entity.id
_entity.type
_entity.pdbx_description
1 polymer ?
#
loop_
_entity_poly.entity_id
_entity_poly.type
_entity_poly.pdbx_seq_one_letter_code
_entity_poly.pdbx_strand_id
1 'polypeptide(L)'
;MATVKDVATLYQNLKTEWAKKPRKLDKCGELLNKIKIALTQLTFLPSNNVAANQKELILARDVLEIGAQWAVAVKDVKAFERYMSQLKCYYFDYKDHLPESAFTNQLLGLNLLYLLSQNRVAEFHTELERLPVDVIRTDLYIRHPLALEQYLMEGSYNKIFLAKGNVPAESYTFFMDTLLETVRGEIAACIEKAYHTIPCAEAARRLNLSSQQAVLEYGKKRNWRLGPDNCYRFTSEELTSVAFSGILPSAELAQQTIEYARHLEMIV
;
A
#
# COMPACT_ATOMS: atom_id res chain seq x y z
N MET A 1 40.10 -2.10 2.70
CA MET A 1 39.67 -0.68 2.69
C MET A 1 39.05 -0.41 1.32
N ALA A 2 37.76 -0.66 1.14
CA ALA A 2 37.07 -0.31 -0.10
C ALA A 2 36.96 1.22 -0.15
N THR A 3 37.56 1.83 -1.17
CA THR A 3 37.64 3.29 -1.24
C THR A 3 36.32 3.84 -1.76
N VAL A 4 35.97 5.07 -1.37
CA VAL A 4 34.78 5.81 -1.84
C VAL A 4 34.67 5.82 -3.39
N LYS A 5 35.81 5.71 -4.08
CA LYS A 5 35.88 5.60 -5.55
C LYS A 5 35.38 4.26 -6.08
N ASP A 6 35.55 3.16 -5.37
CA ASP A 6 35.03 1.83 -5.77
C ASP A 6 33.49 1.80 -5.64
N VAL A 7 32.94 2.42 -4.60
CA VAL A 7 31.48 2.55 -4.43
C VAL A 7 30.89 3.50 -5.46
N ALA A 8 31.58 4.61 -5.77
CA ALA A 8 31.15 5.56 -6.80
C ALA A 8 31.22 4.97 -8.22
N THR A 9 32.22 4.15 -8.53
CA THR A 9 32.31 3.45 -9.83
C THR A 9 31.28 2.33 -9.94
N LEU A 10 31.03 1.57 -8.87
CA LEU A 10 29.92 0.62 -8.81
C LEU A 10 28.56 1.32 -8.96
N TYR A 11 28.38 2.49 -8.38
CA TYR A 11 27.18 3.31 -8.52
C TYR A 11 27.02 3.88 -9.94
N GLN A 12 28.09 4.33 -10.60
CA GLN A 12 28.03 4.73 -12.01
C GLN A 12 27.74 3.54 -12.93
N ASN A 13 28.28 2.36 -12.64
CA ASN A 13 27.93 1.12 -13.33
C ASN A 13 26.45 0.76 -13.10
N LEU A 14 25.91 0.99 -11.90
CA LEU A 14 24.51 0.76 -11.58
C LEU A 14 23.59 1.76 -12.29
N LYS A 15 23.97 3.05 -12.34
CA LYS A 15 23.25 4.08 -13.12
C LYS A 15 23.27 3.80 -14.62
N THR A 16 24.39 3.34 -15.16
CA THR A 16 24.49 3.01 -16.60
C THR A 16 23.75 1.72 -16.96
N GLU A 17 23.70 0.73 -16.07
CA GLU A 17 22.86 -0.46 -16.22
C GLU A 17 21.37 -0.15 -16.03
N TRP A 18 21.01 0.82 -15.17
CA TRP A 18 19.64 1.30 -15.01
C TRP A 18 19.15 2.11 -16.22
N ALA A 19 20.06 2.86 -16.87
CA ALA A 19 19.78 3.63 -18.08
C ALA A 19 19.62 2.76 -19.35
N LYS A 20 20.15 1.54 -19.36
CA LYS A 20 19.99 0.60 -20.50
C LYS A 20 18.68 -0.18 -20.38
N LYS A 21 17.68 0.17 -21.19
CA LYS A 21 16.54 -0.73 -21.51
C LYS A 21 17.05 -1.74 -22.54
N PRO A 22 17.16 -3.06 -22.27
CA PRO A 22 16.39 -3.87 -21.32
C PRO A 22 17.10 -4.17 -19.98
N ARG A 23 16.34 -4.07 -18.88
CA ARG A 23 16.78 -4.22 -17.48
C ARG A 23 17.29 -5.64 -17.19
N LYS A 24 18.58 -5.80 -16.88
CA LYS A 24 19.10 -7.05 -16.30
C LYS A 24 18.92 -7.05 -14.79
N LEU A 25 17.72 -7.46 -14.35
CA LEU A 25 17.33 -7.49 -12.93
C LEU A 25 18.31 -8.33 -12.09
N ASP A 26 18.83 -9.45 -12.62
CA ASP A 26 19.74 -10.33 -11.89
C ASP A 26 21.12 -9.71 -11.66
N LYS A 27 21.67 -9.00 -12.66
CA LYS A 27 22.95 -8.30 -12.51
C LYS A 27 22.86 -7.12 -11.53
N CYS A 28 21.72 -6.43 -11.53
CA CYS A 28 21.43 -5.40 -10.54
C CYS A 28 21.33 -6.00 -9.14
N GLY A 29 20.77 -7.20 -8.97
CA GLY A 29 20.73 -7.92 -7.69
C GLY A 29 22.13 -8.28 -7.17
N GLU A 30 23.00 -8.81 -8.03
CA GLU A 30 24.40 -9.11 -7.67
C GLU A 30 25.20 -7.84 -7.35
N LEU A 31 25.03 -6.77 -8.14
CA LEU A 31 25.66 -5.48 -7.89
C LEU A 31 25.16 -4.86 -6.58
N LEU A 32 23.86 -4.93 -6.29
CA LEU A 32 23.28 -4.46 -5.03
C LEU A 32 23.81 -5.24 -3.83
N ASN A 33 24.02 -6.56 -3.95
CA ASN A 33 24.61 -7.35 -2.87
C ASN A 33 26.08 -7.00 -2.65
N LYS A 34 26.86 -6.80 -3.72
CA LYS A 34 28.24 -6.30 -3.61
C LYS A 34 28.30 -4.92 -2.99
N ILE A 35 27.37 -4.03 -3.36
CA ILE A 35 27.29 -2.70 -2.78
C ILE A 35 26.84 -2.76 -1.32
N LYS A 36 25.90 -3.62 -0.92
CA LYS A 36 25.56 -3.84 0.51
C LYS A 36 26.79 -4.26 1.31
N ILE A 37 27.60 -5.20 0.79
CA ILE A 37 28.82 -5.65 1.46
C ILE A 37 29.84 -4.50 1.54
N ALA A 38 30.05 -3.75 0.46
CA ALA A 38 30.96 -2.60 0.45
C ALA A 38 30.48 -1.50 1.40
N LEU A 39 29.18 -1.26 1.44
CA LEU A 39 28.59 -0.29 2.33
C LEU A 39 28.68 -0.80 3.80
N THR A 40 28.61 -2.11 4.11
CA THR A 40 28.79 -2.62 5.51
C THR A 40 30.17 -2.35 6.09
N GLN A 41 31.15 -2.08 5.23
CA GLN A 41 32.49 -1.66 5.62
C GLN A 41 32.59 -0.16 5.90
N LEU A 42 31.59 0.62 5.46
CA LEU A 42 31.40 2.02 5.83
C LEU A 42 30.50 2.06 7.07
N THR A 43 30.73 3.00 7.97
CA THR A 43 29.97 3.14 9.22
C THR A 43 28.52 3.49 8.90
N PHE A 44 27.67 2.47 8.78
CA PHE A 44 26.23 2.59 8.51
C PHE A 44 25.43 3.17 9.65
N LEU A 45 25.93 2.97 10.87
CA LEU A 45 25.23 3.41 12.05
C LEU A 45 25.52 4.89 12.25
N PRO A 46 24.51 5.68 12.65
CA PRO A 46 24.70 7.03 13.13
C PRO A 46 25.43 6.94 14.48
N SER A 47 26.73 6.65 14.43
CA SER A 47 27.61 6.84 15.57
C SER A 47 27.90 8.33 15.64
N ASN A 48 27.39 8.94 16.70
CA ASN A 48 27.66 10.30 17.12
C ASN A 48 29.08 10.76 16.78
N ASN A 49 29.16 11.98 16.26
CA ASN A 49 30.26 12.91 16.49
C ASN A 49 31.49 12.86 15.57
N VAL A 50 31.36 12.39 14.34
CA VAL A 50 32.30 12.76 13.28
C VAL A 50 31.49 13.26 12.11
N ALA A 51 31.88 14.38 11.50
CA ALA A 51 31.35 14.87 10.24
C ALA A 51 31.57 13.79 9.16
N ALA A 52 30.70 12.78 9.15
CA ALA A 52 30.72 11.70 8.19
C ALA A 52 30.51 12.34 6.84
N ASN A 53 31.47 12.10 5.95
CA ASN A 53 31.60 12.66 4.62
C ASN A 53 30.21 12.75 3.95
N GLN A 54 29.63 13.95 3.87
CA GLN A 54 28.25 14.18 3.37
C GLN A 54 28.01 13.49 2.01
N LYS A 55 29.08 13.35 1.22
CA LYS A 55 29.11 12.65 -0.07
C LYS A 55 28.89 11.14 0.03
N GLU A 56 29.36 10.48 1.09
CA GLU A 56 29.16 9.04 1.34
C GLU A 56 27.72 8.75 1.74
N LEU A 57 27.13 9.62 2.57
CA LEU A 57 25.71 9.53 2.96
C LEU A 57 24.79 9.76 1.76
N ILE A 58 25.08 10.76 0.92
CA ILE A 58 24.35 10.99 -0.34
C ILE A 58 24.47 9.78 -1.27
N LEU A 59 25.67 9.22 -1.42
CA LEU A 59 25.89 8.05 -2.27
C LEU A 59 25.14 6.81 -1.74
N ALA A 60 25.17 6.58 -0.44
CA ALA A 60 24.43 5.48 0.20
C ALA A 60 22.91 5.65 0.01
N ARG A 61 22.38 6.88 0.20
CA ARG A 61 20.98 7.22 -0.05
C ARG A 61 20.59 6.90 -1.49
N ASP A 62 21.33 7.41 -2.46
CA ASP A 62 21.01 7.21 -3.87
C ASP A 62 21.08 5.73 -4.28
N VAL A 63 22.02 4.95 -3.72
CA VAL A 63 22.08 3.49 -3.92
C VAL A 63 20.82 2.83 -3.38
N LEU A 64 20.37 3.21 -2.19
CA LEU A 64 19.18 2.64 -1.56
C LEU A 64 17.90 3.04 -2.31
N GLU A 65 17.81 4.26 -2.84
CA GLU A 65 16.71 4.71 -3.70
C GLU A 65 16.61 3.86 -4.97
N ILE A 66 17.73 3.62 -5.65
CA ILE A 66 17.74 2.75 -6.83
C ILE A 66 17.45 1.29 -6.44
N GLY A 67 17.94 0.85 -5.27
CA GLY A 67 17.63 -0.48 -4.71
C GLY A 67 16.15 -0.68 -4.46
N ALA A 68 15.46 0.34 -3.94
CA ALA A 68 14.01 0.33 -3.76
C ALA A 68 13.27 0.29 -5.11
N GLN A 69 13.66 1.10 -6.09
CA GLN A 69 13.07 1.05 -7.44
C GLN A 69 13.28 -0.31 -8.13
N TRP A 70 14.45 -0.92 -7.93
CA TRP A 70 14.73 -2.28 -8.42
C TRP A 70 13.85 -3.31 -7.71
N ALA A 71 13.67 -3.22 -6.39
CA ALA A 71 12.79 -4.13 -5.65
C ALA A 71 11.33 -4.06 -6.14
N VAL A 72 10.86 -2.86 -6.51
CA VAL A 72 9.56 -2.68 -7.17
C VAL A 72 9.52 -3.35 -8.54
N ALA A 73 10.57 -3.22 -9.34
CA ALA A 73 10.66 -3.85 -10.66
C ALA A 73 10.71 -5.38 -10.59
N VAL A 74 11.36 -5.94 -9.56
CA VAL A 74 11.41 -7.39 -9.27
C VAL A 74 10.13 -7.89 -8.59
N LYS A 75 9.25 -6.97 -8.14
CA LYS A 75 8.01 -7.27 -7.40
C LYS A 75 8.25 -7.95 -6.06
N ASP A 76 9.37 -7.67 -5.41
CA ASP A 76 9.67 -8.17 -4.06
C ASP A 76 9.20 -7.16 -3.00
N VAL A 77 8.00 -7.43 -2.49
CA VAL A 77 7.30 -6.66 -1.45
C VAL A 77 8.14 -6.57 -0.16
N LYS A 78 8.77 -7.67 0.25
CA LYS A 78 9.53 -7.74 1.52
C LYS A 78 10.86 -7.02 1.42
N ALA A 79 11.55 -7.17 0.29
CA ALA A 79 12.77 -6.42 0.05
C ALA A 79 12.49 -4.92 -0.01
N PHE A 80 11.40 -4.52 -0.66
CA PHE A 80 10.98 -3.12 -0.74
C PHE A 80 10.76 -2.51 0.66
N GLU A 81 10.01 -3.18 1.53
CA GLU A 81 9.79 -2.73 2.91
C GLU A 81 11.11 -2.52 3.67
N ARG A 82 12.07 -3.44 3.51
CA ARG A 82 13.39 -3.32 4.16
C ARG A 82 14.17 -2.11 3.66
N TYR A 83 14.20 -1.89 2.35
CA TYR A 83 14.86 -0.72 1.77
C TYR A 83 14.17 0.58 2.20
N MET A 84 12.84 0.59 2.28
CA MET A 84 12.09 1.75 2.73
C MET A 84 12.38 2.09 4.19
N SER A 85 12.42 1.10 5.09
CA SER A 85 12.76 1.32 6.50
C SER A 85 14.16 1.92 6.67
N GLN A 86 15.13 1.48 5.86
CA GLN A 86 16.48 2.07 5.85
C GLN A 86 16.48 3.51 5.31
N LEU A 87 15.75 3.76 4.22
CA LEU A 87 15.62 5.09 3.63
C LEU A 87 14.93 6.09 4.56
N LYS A 88 13.94 5.65 5.34
CA LYS A 88 13.29 6.49 6.35
C LYS A 88 14.29 7.05 7.37
N CYS A 89 15.23 6.23 7.87
CA CYS A 89 16.30 6.73 8.74
C CYS A 89 17.11 7.84 8.06
N TYR A 90 17.44 7.69 6.78
CA TYR A 90 18.18 8.72 6.03
C TYR A 90 17.37 10.00 5.76
N TYR A 91 16.06 9.91 5.60
CA TYR A 91 15.21 11.08 5.34
C TYR A 91 14.88 11.87 6.61
N PHE A 92 14.72 11.19 7.76
CA PHE A 92 14.36 11.85 9.03
C PHE A 92 15.57 12.32 9.83
N ASP A 93 16.63 11.50 9.95
CA ASP A 93 17.77 11.82 10.82
C ASP A 93 18.74 12.84 10.19
N TYR A 94 18.71 13.01 8.87
CA TYR A 94 19.63 13.90 8.13
C TYR A 94 18.96 15.07 7.40
N LYS A 95 17.73 15.42 7.77
CA LYS A 95 16.98 16.54 7.16
C LYS A 95 17.74 17.88 7.25
N ASP A 96 18.60 18.05 8.26
CA ASP A 96 19.40 19.25 8.47
C ASP A 96 20.68 19.32 7.61
N HIS A 97 21.11 18.20 7.02
CA HIS A 97 22.40 18.10 6.31
C HIS A 97 22.29 17.70 4.82
N LEU A 98 21.10 17.38 4.30
CA LEU A 98 20.93 16.99 2.89
C LEU A 98 19.92 17.87 2.14
N PRO A 99 20.17 18.17 0.86
CA PRO A 99 19.14 18.72 -0.02
C PRO A 99 18.07 17.65 -0.30
N GLU A 100 16.80 18.07 -0.26
CA GLU A 100 15.66 17.26 -0.66
C GLU A 100 15.81 16.86 -2.15
N SER A 101 15.79 15.56 -2.42
CA SER A 101 15.89 15.02 -3.78
C SER A 101 14.49 14.93 -4.38
N ALA A 102 14.35 15.25 -5.67
CA ALA A 102 13.08 15.07 -6.39
C ALA A 102 12.59 13.61 -6.40
N PHE A 103 13.48 12.64 -6.19
CA PHE A 103 13.14 11.22 -6.07
C PHE A 103 12.59 10.84 -4.69
N THR A 104 12.88 11.61 -3.65
CA THR A 104 12.36 11.38 -2.29
C THR A 104 10.83 11.36 -2.32
N ASN A 105 10.22 12.35 -2.98
CA ASN A 105 8.76 12.51 -3.00
C ASN A 105 8.09 11.41 -3.85
N GLN A 106 8.75 10.98 -4.92
CA GLN A 106 8.28 9.85 -5.74
C GLN A 106 8.31 8.53 -4.94
N LEU A 107 9.41 8.26 -4.22
CA LEU A 107 9.57 7.05 -3.42
C LEU A 107 8.62 7.02 -2.22
N LEU A 108 8.42 8.18 -1.61
CA LEU A 108 7.48 8.34 -0.51
C LEU A 108 6.03 8.13 -0.97
N GLY A 109 5.64 8.69 -2.11
CA GLY A 109 4.34 8.40 -2.73
C GLY A 109 4.19 6.92 -3.06
N LEU A 110 5.28 6.23 -3.40
CA LEU A 110 5.27 4.78 -3.63
C LEU A 110 5.10 3.98 -2.35
N ASN A 111 5.72 4.41 -1.24
CA ASN A 111 5.47 3.84 0.07
C ASN A 111 4.00 4.05 0.53
N LEU A 112 3.43 5.22 0.28
CA LEU A 112 2.02 5.49 0.57
C LEU A 112 1.09 4.54 -0.21
N LEU A 113 1.34 4.32 -1.50
CA LEU A 113 0.60 3.34 -2.30
C LEU A 113 0.81 1.90 -1.84
N TYR A 114 2.02 1.57 -1.41
CA TYR A 114 2.32 0.26 -0.82
C TYR A 114 1.46 0.00 0.42
N LEU A 115 1.38 0.96 1.34
CA LEU A 115 0.57 0.85 2.56
C LEU A 115 -0.93 0.67 2.25
N LEU A 116 -1.44 1.41 1.25
CA LEU A 116 -2.82 1.25 0.77
C LEU A 116 -3.05 -0.15 0.17
N SER A 117 -2.10 -0.67 -0.61
CA SER A 117 -2.23 -2.02 -1.20
C SER A 117 -2.29 -3.14 -0.17
N GLN A 118 -1.71 -2.94 1.02
CA GLN A 118 -1.73 -3.89 2.14
C GLN A 118 -2.91 -3.67 3.10
N ASN A 119 -3.80 -2.74 2.82
CA ASN A 119 -4.90 -2.35 3.70
C ASN A 119 -4.43 -1.86 5.09
N ARG A 120 -3.24 -1.26 5.18
CA ARG A 120 -2.70 -0.68 6.42
C ARG A 120 -2.95 0.83 6.47
N VAL A 121 -4.21 1.20 6.59
CA VAL A 121 -4.64 2.62 6.57
C VAL A 121 -4.14 3.40 7.79
N ALA A 122 -3.99 2.74 8.94
CA ALA A 122 -3.45 3.39 10.14
C ALA A 122 -2.00 3.86 9.95
N GLU A 123 -1.13 3.00 9.42
CA GLU A 123 0.27 3.33 9.12
C GLU A 123 0.35 4.42 8.04
N PHE A 124 -0.59 4.44 7.09
CA PHE A 124 -0.69 5.49 6.08
C PHE A 124 -0.90 6.87 6.72
N HIS A 125 -1.85 7.00 7.65
CA HIS A 125 -2.10 8.30 8.31
C HIS A 125 -0.94 8.74 9.20
N THR A 126 -0.28 7.81 9.91
CA THR A 126 0.92 8.14 10.70
C THR A 126 2.08 8.63 9.82
N GLU A 127 2.27 8.04 8.64
CA GLU A 127 3.29 8.49 7.69
C GLU A 127 2.91 9.81 7.00
N LEU A 128 1.60 10.07 6.83
CA LEU A 128 1.11 11.34 6.32
C LEU A 128 1.35 12.47 7.33
N GLU A 129 1.14 12.24 8.62
CA GLU A 129 1.40 13.24 9.67
C GLU A 129 2.88 13.65 9.76
N ARG A 130 3.80 12.73 9.41
CA ARG A 130 5.24 13.01 9.36
C ARG A 130 5.64 13.98 8.23
N LEU A 131 4.80 14.16 7.22
CA LEU A 131 5.09 14.99 6.05
C LEU A 131 4.69 16.45 6.27
N PRO A 132 5.54 17.43 5.92
CA PRO A 132 5.15 18.83 5.93
C PRO A 132 4.06 19.10 4.88
N VAL A 133 3.09 19.92 5.26
CA VAL A 133 1.87 20.23 4.47
C VAL A 133 2.20 20.88 3.11
N ASP A 134 3.35 21.56 3.01
CA ASP A 134 3.80 22.22 1.79
C ASP A 134 4.16 21.23 0.67
N VAL A 135 4.75 20.09 1.03
CA VAL A 135 5.12 19.03 0.09
C VAL A 135 3.87 18.29 -0.41
N ILE A 136 2.88 18.11 0.46
CA ILE A 136 1.58 17.50 0.12
C ILE A 136 0.82 18.33 -0.92
N ARG A 137 0.91 19.67 -0.84
CA ARG A 137 0.24 20.58 -1.76
C ARG A 137 0.96 20.74 -3.10
N THR A 138 2.29 20.70 -3.07
CA THR A 138 3.12 21.00 -4.23
C THR A 138 3.30 19.79 -5.13
N ASP A 139 3.41 18.59 -4.58
CA ASP A 139 3.73 17.40 -5.37
C ASP A 139 2.52 16.62 -5.87
N LEU A 140 2.43 16.53 -7.20
CA LEU A 140 1.44 15.73 -7.89
C LEU A 140 1.54 14.22 -7.53
N TYR A 141 2.75 13.76 -7.20
CA TYR A 141 3.04 12.36 -6.88
C TYR A 141 2.49 11.90 -5.53
N ILE A 142 2.40 12.79 -4.54
CA ILE A 142 1.84 12.50 -3.20
C ILE A 142 0.34 12.75 -3.18
N ARG A 143 -0.12 13.73 -3.96
CA ARG A 143 -1.54 14.02 -4.12
C ARG A 143 -2.32 12.86 -4.73
N HIS A 144 -1.73 12.09 -5.64
CA HIS A 144 -2.41 10.95 -6.26
C HIS A 144 -2.77 9.84 -5.24
N PRO A 145 -1.82 9.33 -4.41
CA PRO A 145 -2.14 8.40 -3.31
C PRO A 145 -3.15 8.96 -2.30
N LEU A 146 -3.09 10.26 -1.99
CA LEU A 146 -4.05 10.90 -1.09
C LEU A 146 -5.47 10.93 -1.66
N ALA A 147 -5.61 11.34 -2.93
CA ALA A 147 -6.91 11.33 -3.60
C ALA A 147 -7.47 9.90 -3.73
N LEU A 148 -6.59 8.93 -3.96
CA LEU A 148 -6.95 7.52 -4.04
C LEU A 148 -7.48 6.98 -2.70
N GLU A 149 -6.82 7.33 -1.61
CA GLU A 149 -7.25 7.00 -0.24
C GLU A 149 -8.61 7.63 0.07
N GLN A 150 -8.79 8.92 -0.26
CA GLN A 150 -10.08 9.58 -0.12
C GLN A 150 -11.18 8.88 -0.93
N TYR A 151 -10.91 8.47 -2.18
CA TYR A 151 -11.89 7.73 -2.99
C TYR A 151 -12.21 6.35 -2.41
N LEU A 152 -11.25 5.71 -1.75
CA LEU A 152 -11.46 4.45 -1.05
C LEU A 152 -12.36 4.66 0.18
N MET A 153 -12.12 5.71 0.97
CA MET A 153 -12.98 6.09 2.10
C MET A 153 -14.40 6.48 1.68
N GLU A 154 -14.53 7.24 0.58
CA GLU A 154 -15.84 7.61 0.01
C GLU A 154 -16.58 6.40 -0.60
N GLY A 155 -15.89 5.26 -0.82
CA GLY A 155 -16.43 4.12 -1.57
C GLY A 155 -16.68 4.43 -3.06
N SER A 156 -16.07 5.49 -3.58
CA SER A 156 -16.29 5.97 -4.96
C SER A 156 -15.34 5.27 -5.94
N TYR A 157 -15.57 3.98 -6.17
CA TYR A 157 -14.71 3.13 -7.01
C TYR A 157 -14.59 3.57 -8.48
N ASN A 158 -15.59 4.25 -9.03
CA ASN A 158 -15.53 4.78 -10.41
C ASN A 158 -14.34 5.73 -10.61
N LYS A 159 -14.06 6.57 -9.60
CA LYS A 159 -12.92 7.51 -9.63
C LYS A 159 -11.59 6.78 -9.51
N ILE A 160 -11.52 5.68 -8.76
CA ILE A 160 -10.32 4.84 -8.62
C ILE A 160 -9.94 4.22 -9.97
N PHE A 161 -10.91 3.73 -10.73
CA PHE A 161 -10.67 3.21 -12.08
C PHE A 161 -10.20 4.30 -13.07
N LEU A 162 -10.72 5.52 -12.98
CA LEU A 162 -10.25 6.65 -13.77
C LEU A 162 -8.84 7.10 -13.36
N ALA A 163 -8.54 7.06 -12.06
CA ALA A 163 -7.23 7.38 -11.50
C ALA A 163 -6.13 6.40 -11.95
N LYS A 164 -6.49 5.18 -12.39
CA LYS A 164 -5.58 4.26 -13.07
C LYS A 164 -5.03 4.84 -14.39
N GLY A 165 -5.84 5.62 -15.11
CA GLY A 165 -5.43 6.24 -16.37
C GLY A 165 -4.49 7.43 -16.18
N ASN A 166 -4.45 8.01 -14.98
CA ASN A 166 -3.68 9.21 -14.65
C ASN A 166 -2.45 8.91 -13.79
N VAL A 167 -1.79 7.77 -14.01
CA VAL A 167 -0.63 7.35 -13.23
C VAL A 167 0.63 8.04 -13.78
N PRO A 168 1.31 8.91 -12.99
CA PRO A 168 2.43 9.70 -13.49
C PRO A 168 3.76 8.93 -13.56
N ALA A 169 3.85 7.71 -13.00
CA ALA A 169 5.06 6.88 -13.10
C ALA A 169 4.77 5.39 -13.27
N GLU A 170 5.54 4.74 -14.15
CA GLU A 170 5.42 3.31 -14.51
C GLU A 170 5.53 2.38 -13.28
N SER A 171 6.33 2.77 -12.28
CA SER A 171 6.52 2.03 -11.01
C SER A 171 5.25 1.92 -10.15
N TYR A 172 4.28 2.84 -10.30
CA TYR A 172 3.04 2.78 -9.54
C TYR A 172 2.03 1.78 -10.11
N THR A 173 2.14 1.46 -11.41
CA THR A 173 1.21 0.55 -12.10
C THR A 173 1.08 -0.79 -11.38
N PHE A 174 2.21 -1.32 -10.89
CA PHE A 174 2.23 -2.61 -10.19
C PHE A 174 1.42 -2.57 -8.89
N PHE A 175 1.65 -1.57 -8.03
CA PHE A 175 0.91 -1.44 -6.77
C PHE A 175 -0.56 -1.09 -7.01
N MET A 176 -0.85 -0.31 -8.04
CA MET A 176 -2.21 0.00 -8.46
C MET A 176 -2.97 -1.25 -8.90
N ASP A 177 -2.34 -2.16 -9.66
CA ASP A 177 -3.00 -3.40 -10.08
C ASP A 177 -3.31 -4.31 -8.88
N THR A 178 -2.40 -4.43 -7.92
CA THR A 178 -2.64 -5.17 -6.66
C THR A 178 -3.77 -4.53 -5.86
N LEU A 179 -3.77 -3.21 -5.71
CA LEU A 179 -4.83 -2.49 -5.00
C LEU A 179 -6.20 -2.68 -5.67
N LEU A 180 -6.25 -2.65 -7.02
CA LEU A 180 -7.48 -2.88 -7.76
C LEU A 180 -8.03 -4.30 -7.57
N GLU A 181 -7.16 -5.30 -7.40
CA GLU A 181 -7.60 -6.66 -7.06
C GLU A 181 -8.22 -6.71 -5.66
N THR A 182 -7.60 -6.06 -4.67
CA THR A 182 -8.15 -5.94 -3.30
C THR A 182 -9.50 -5.21 -3.30
N VAL A 183 -9.58 -4.07 -3.97
CA VAL A 183 -10.80 -3.26 -4.11
C VAL A 183 -11.92 -4.04 -4.80
N ARG A 184 -11.62 -4.81 -5.86
CA ARG A 184 -12.61 -5.69 -6.48
C ARG A 184 -13.12 -6.75 -5.50
N GLY A 185 -12.25 -7.26 -4.62
CA GLY A 185 -12.62 -8.17 -3.55
C GLY A 185 -13.58 -7.56 -2.53
N GLU A 186 -13.36 -6.31 -2.14
CA GLU A 186 -14.24 -5.56 -1.23
C GLU A 186 -15.58 -5.23 -1.90
N ILE A 187 -15.56 -4.76 -3.15
CA ILE A 187 -16.79 -4.52 -3.94
C ILE A 187 -17.62 -5.81 -4.01
N ALA A 188 -16.98 -6.95 -4.28
CA ALA A 188 -17.66 -8.24 -4.30
C ALA A 188 -18.31 -8.59 -2.95
N ALA A 189 -17.61 -8.37 -1.83
CA ALA A 189 -18.16 -8.60 -0.49
C ALA A 189 -19.34 -7.65 -0.17
N CYS A 190 -19.28 -6.40 -0.63
CA CYS A 190 -20.38 -5.44 -0.50
C CYS A 190 -21.59 -5.86 -1.34
N ILE A 191 -21.35 -6.34 -2.57
CA ILE A 191 -22.37 -6.86 -3.49
C ILE A 191 -23.13 -8.04 -2.86
N GLU A 192 -22.40 -8.97 -2.22
CA GLU A 192 -22.99 -10.13 -1.53
C GLU A 192 -23.94 -9.73 -0.40
N LYS A 193 -23.65 -8.62 0.31
CA LYS A 193 -24.47 -8.13 1.43
C LYS A 193 -25.63 -7.24 1.00
N ALA A 194 -25.45 -6.45 -0.05
CA ALA A 194 -26.37 -5.38 -0.42
C ALA A 194 -27.52 -5.85 -1.33
N TYR A 195 -27.35 -6.95 -2.08
CA TYR A 195 -28.32 -7.37 -3.09
C TYR A 195 -28.73 -8.82 -2.90
N HIS A 196 -30.02 -9.13 -3.02
CA HIS A 196 -30.53 -10.51 -3.03
C HIS A 196 -30.36 -11.19 -4.39
N THR A 197 -30.51 -10.44 -5.48
CA THR A 197 -30.28 -10.93 -6.84
C THR A 197 -29.65 -9.83 -7.70
N ILE A 198 -28.65 -10.19 -8.53
CA ILE A 198 -28.04 -9.27 -9.50
C ILE A 198 -27.83 -9.96 -10.84
N PRO A 199 -28.19 -9.33 -11.97
CA PRO A 199 -27.88 -9.84 -13.30
C PRO A 199 -26.39 -9.70 -13.62
N CYS A 200 -25.81 -10.65 -14.36
CA CYS A 200 -24.38 -10.62 -14.71
C CYS A 200 -23.91 -9.30 -15.39
N ALA A 201 -24.79 -8.61 -16.13
CA ALA A 201 -24.48 -7.33 -16.77
C ALA A 201 -24.23 -6.19 -15.76
N GLU A 202 -25.02 -6.10 -14.70
CA GLU A 202 -24.83 -5.09 -13.65
C GLU A 202 -23.63 -5.44 -12.76
N ALA A 203 -23.41 -6.72 -12.48
CA ALA A 203 -22.19 -7.17 -11.80
C ALA A 203 -20.93 -6.82 -12.60
N ALA A 204 -20.95 -7.00 -13.92
CA ALA A 204 -19.86 -6.63 -14.81
C ALA A 204 -19.57 -5.13 -14.79
N ARG A 205 -20.61 -4.29 -14.83
CA ARG A 205 -20.50 -2.83 -14.75
C ARG A 205 -19.93 -2.37 -13.40
N ARG A 206 -20.36 -2.98 -12.30
CA ARG A 206 -19.90 -2.64 -10.94
C ARG A 206 -18.45 -3.07 -10.66
N LEU A 207 -18.05 -4.24 -11.16
CA LEU A 207 -16.68 -4.74 -11.04
C LEU A 207 -15.73 -4.17 -12.12
N ASN A 208 -16.29 -3.43 -13.08
CA ASN A 208 -15.60 -2.87 -14.25
C ASN A 208 -14.74 -3.92 -14.96
N LEU A 209 -15.34 -5.09 -15.22
CA LEU A 209 -14.71 -6.20 -15.94
C LEU A 209 -15.08 -6.10 -17.42
N SER A 210 -14.08 -6.17 -18.30
CA SER A 210 -14.24 -6.04 -19.76
C SER A 210 -14.86 -7.29 -20.41
N SER A 211 -14.90 -8.42 -19.71
CA SER A 211 -15.36 -9.70 -20.25
C SER A 211 -16.34 -10.39 -19.31
N GLN A 212 -17.45 -10.87 -19.88
CA GLN A 212 -18.46 -11.70 -19.19
C GLN A 212 -17.86 -13.02 -18.66
N GLN A 213 -16.76 -13.50 -19.24
CA GLN A 213 -16.04 -14.69 -18.76
C GLN A 213 -15.28 -14.43 -17.46
N ALA A 214 -14.70 -13.24 -17.29
CA ALA A 214 -14.04 -12.88 -16.03
C ALA A 214 -15.04 -12.81 -14.88
N VAL A 215 -16.26 -12.34 -15.14
CA VAL A 215 -17.36 -12.33 -14.14
C VAL A 215 -17.73 -13.76 -13.72
N LEU A 216 -17.76 -14.70 -14.67
CA LEU A 216 -18.01 -16.12 -14.38
C LEU A 216 -16.88 -16.76 -13.56
N GLU A 217 -15.62 -16.44 -13.84
CA GLU A 217 -14.47 -16.89 -13.03
C GLU A 217 -14.48 -16.30 -11.63
N TYR A 218 -14.79 -15.00 -11.48
CA TYR A 218 -14.96 -14.36 -10.18
C TYR A 218 -16.14 -14.94 -9.40
N GLY A 219 -17.26 -15.21 -10.07
CA GLY A 219 -18.42 -15.89 -9.48
C GLY A 219 -18.08 -17.31 -9.01
N LYS A 220 -17.24 -18.05 -9.74
CA LYS A 220 -16.71 -19.35 -9.29
C LYS A 220 -15.77 -19.21 -8.09
N LYS A 221 -14.86 -18.23 -8.09
CA LYS A 221 -13.96 -17.97 -6.94
C LYS A 221 -14.71 -17.63 -5.65
N ARG A 222 -15.87 -16.97 -5.77
CA ARG A 222 -16.70 -16.54 -4.65
C ARG A 222 -17.92 -17.45 -4.38
N ASN A 223 -18.05 -18.56 -5.10
CA ASN A 223 -19.16 -19.52 -4.98
C ASN A 223 -20.56 -18.91 -5.15
N TRP A 224 -20.72 -17.93 -6.05
CA TRP A 224 -22.03 -17.35 -6.32
C TRP A 224 -22.93 -18.34 -7.08
N ARG A 225 -24.17 -18.53 -6.63
CA ARG A 225 -25.13 -19.41 -7.30
C ARG A 225 -25.69 -18.71 -8.53
N LEU A 226 -25.37 -19.26 -9.70
CA LEU A 226 -25.89 -18.79 -10.97
C LEU A 226 -27.31 -19.37 -11.15
N GLY A 227 -28.32 -18.50 -11.15
CA GLY A 227 -29.68 -18.88 -11.49
C GLY A 227 -29.85 -19.09 -13.01
N PRO A 228 -30.92 -19.77 -13.44
CA PRO A 228 -31.21 -20.03 -14.85
C PRO A 228 -31.37 -18.76 -15.70
N ASP A 229 -31.64 -17.60 -15.08
CA ASP A 229 -31.78 -16.30 -15.75
C ASP A 229 -30.48 -15.49 -15.86
N ASN A 230 -29.30 -16.11 -15.65
CA ASN A 230 -28.01 -15.39 -15.63
C ASN A 230 -27.94 -14.32 -14.52
N CYS A 231 -28.69 -14.55 -13.44
CA CYS A 231 -28.75 -13.74 -12.24
C CYS A 231 -28.05 -14.49 -11.09
N TYR A 232 -27.11 -13.83 -10.42
CA TYR A 232 -26.55 -14.31 -9.17
C TYR A 232 -27.56 -14.09 -8.06
N ARG A 233 -27.91 -15.14 -7.33
CA ARG A 233 -28.72 -15.04 -6.11
C ARG A 233 -27.79 -15.13 -4.92
N PHE A 234 -27.71 -14.06 -4.16
CA PHE A 234 -26.97 -13.99 -2.92
C PHE A 234 -27.94 -14.33 -1.79
N THR A 235 -27.70 -15.42 -1.08
CA THR A 235 -28.51 -15.80 0.09
C THR A 235 -28.09 -14.94 1.29
N SER A 236 -28.20 -13.63 1.16
CA SER A 236 -28.09 -12.70 2.29
C SER A 236 -29.48 -12.55 2.88
N GLU A 237 -29.95 -13.55 3.64
CA GLU A 237 -31.08 -13.40 4.57
C GLU A 237 -31.35 -14.62 5.47
N GLU A 238 -31.02 -15.86 5.08
CA GLU A 238 -31.44 -17.03 5.87
C GLU A 238 -30.60 -17.28 7.14
N LEU A 239 -29.38 -16.73 7.25
CA LEU A 239 -28.54 -16.93 8.44
C LEU A 239 -28.66 -15.81 9.48
N THR A 240 -29.00 -14.59 9.06
CA THR A 240 -29.07 -13.44 10.00
C THR A 240 -30.46 -13.32 10.62
N SER A 241 -31.53 -13.60 9.89
CA SER A 241 -32.90 -13.52 10.43
C SER A 241 -33.18 -14.59 11.48
N VAL A 242 -32.70 -15.83 11.30
CA VAL A 242 -32.94 -16.94 12.24
C VAL A 242 -32.03 -16.86 13.48
N ALA A 243 -30.83 -16.28 13.36
CA ALA A 243 -29.91 -16.09 14.49
C ALA A 243 -30.26 -14.87 15.35
N PHE A 244 -30.79 -13.79 14.75
CA PHE A 244 -31.12 -12.56 15.47
C PHE A 244 -32.56 -12.53 16.00
N SER A 245 -33.47 -13.39 15.51
CA SER A 245 -34.83 -13.51 16.06
C SER A 245 -34.90 -14.30 17.38
N GLY A 246 -33.81 -14.97 17.78
CA GLY A 246 -33.82 -15.88 18.94
C GLY A 246 -33.34 -15.28 20.25
N ILE A 247 -32.46 -14.28 20.23
CA ILE A 247 -31.82 -13.78 21.45
C ILE A 247 -31.57 -12.27 21.32
N LEU A 248 -32.62 -11.47 21.48
CA LEU A 248 -32.39 -10.17 22.12
C LEU A 248 -31.73 -10.48 23.48
N PRO A 249 -30.67 -9.76 23.90
CA PRO A 249 -29.98 -9.99 25.16
C PRO A 249 -30.83 -9.47 26.34
N SER A 250 -32.03 -10.04 26.49
CA SER A 250 -32.96 -9.77 27.57
C SER A 250 -32.35 -10.08 28.93
N ALA A 251 -31.48 -11.08 28.99
CA ALA A 251 -30.70 -11.40 30.18
C ALA A 251 -29.71 -10.28 30.56
N GLU A 252 -28.99 -9.71 29.60
CA GLU A 252 -28.05 -8.61 29.87
C GLU A 252 -28.80 -7.33 30.27
N LEU A 253 -29.92 -7.02 29.62
CA LEU A 253 -30.78 -5.90 30.00
C LEU A 253 -31.37 -6.07 31.40
N ALA A 254 -31.78 -7.29 31.76
CA ALA A 254 -32.27 -7.59 33.10
C ALA A 254 -31.16 -7.44 34.15
N GLN A 255 -29.94 -7.91 33.85
CA GLN A 255 -28.79 -7.77 34.74
C GLN A 255 -28.40 -6.31 34.94
N GLN A 256 -28.35 -5.50 33.87
CA GLN A 256 -28.13 -4.06 33.95
C GLN A 256 -29.20 -3.37 34.80
N THR A 257 -30.48 -3.74 34.64
CA THR A 257 -31.58 -3.18 35.43
C THR A 257 -31.45 -3.51 36.92
N ILE A 258 -31.06 -4.75 37.25
CA ILE A 258 -30.81 -5.17 38.64
C ILE A 258 -29.60 -4.45 39.23
N GLU A 259 -28.54 -4.23 38.45
CA GLU A 259 -27.34 -3.52 38.89
C GLU A 259 -27.61 -2.03 39.11
N TYR A 260 -28.42 -1.40 38.25
CA TYR A 260 -28.93 -0.05 38.48
C TYR A 260 -29.77 0.06 39.74
N ALA A 261 -30.70 -0.89 39.97
CA ALA A 261 -31.51 -0.91 41.19
C ALA A 261 -30.63 -1.08 42.44
N ARG A 262 -29.64 -1.98 42.38
CA ARG A 262 -28.68 -2.20 43.46
C ARG A 262 -27.86 -0.95 43.78
N HIS A 263 -27.40 -0.20 42.78
CA HIS A 263 -26.65 1.05 42.99
C HIS A 263 -27.52 2.17 43.55
N LEU A 264 -28.82 2.20 43.24
CA LEU A 264 -29.77 3.19 43.79
C LEU A 264 -30.20 2.87 45.22
N GLU A 265 -30.34 1.59 45.57
CA GLU A 265 -30.71 1.15 46.92
C GLU A 265 -29.53 1.05 47.89
N MET A 266 -28.29 1.01 47.38
CA MET A 266 -27.11 1.06 48.23
C MET A 266 -26.97 2.47 48.81
N ILE A 267 -27.27 2.61 50.09
CA ILE A 267 -27.03 3.86 50.84
C ILE A 267 -25.51 4.09 50.86
N VAL A 268 -25.06 5.21 50.28
CA VAL A 268 -23.69 5.73 50.41
C VAL A 268 -23.50 6.35 51.79
#